data_AF-A0A9P0QEE3-F1
#
_entry.id   AF-A0A9P0QEE3-F1
#
_cell.length_a   1.000
_cell.length_b   1.000
_cell.length_c   1.000
_cell.angle_alpha   90.00
_cell.angle_beta   90.00
_cell.angle_gamma   90.00
#
_symmetry.space_group_name_H-M   'P 1'
#
loop_
_entity.id
_entity.type
_entity.pdbx_description
1 polymer ?
#
loop_
_entity_poly.entity_id
_entity_poly.type
_entity_poly.pdbx_seq_one_letter_code
_entity_poly.pdbx_strand_id
1 'polypeptide(L)'
;MLHQEYQTGLHQAFLDKVNKDIADLKTKHSSSIAQITELKQKFLEMQHRILRVLVKQESTRKLGIAIQPEEELLRGRFEMMHTQLNNPKQFKVSMISMLDL
;
A
#
# COMPACT_ATOMS: atom_id res chain seq x y z
N MET A 1 10.84 -53.03 23.04
CA MET A 1 11.70 -52.18 22.21
C MET A 1 11.16 -52.00 20.79
N LEU A 2 11.02 -53.06 19.98
CA LEU A 2 10.50 -52.98 18.60
C LEU A 2 9.21 -52.18 18.40
N HIS A 3 8.22 -52.31 19.29
CA HIS A 3 6.96 -51.55 19.19
C HIS A 3 7.15 -50.04 19.39
N GLN A 4 8.09 -49.66 20.26
CA GLN A 4 8.36 -48.25 20.56
C GLN A 4 9.12 -47.58 19.42
N GLU A 5 10.11 -48.27 18.85
CA GLU A 5 10.84 -47.80 17.66
C GLU A 5 9.90 -47.62 16.45
N TYR A 6 8.96 -48.54 16.24
CA TYR A 6 7.96 -48.43 15.18
C TYR A 6 7.05 -47.21 15.35
N GLN A 7 6.54 -46.97 16.56
CA GLN A 7 5.71 -45.79 16.84
C GLN A 7 6.51 -44.49 16.71
N THR A 8 7.76 -44.45 17.19
CA THR A 8 8.65 -43.30 17.00
C THR A 8 8.89 -43.01 15.52
N GLY A 9 9.06 -44.04 14.67
CA GLY A 9 9.20 -43.87 13.23
C GLY A 9 7.96 -43.25 12.57
N LEU A 10 6.75 -43.67 12.97
CA LEU A 10 5.50 -43.07 12.49
C LEU A 10 5.34 -41.62 12.93
N HIS A 11 5.67 -41.31 14.19
CA HIS A 11 5.65 -39.94 14.68
C HIS A 11 6.65 -39.05 13.93
N GLN A 12 7.86 -39.56 13.64
CA GLN A 12 8.86 -38.83 12.87
C GLN A 12 8.36 -38.56 11.45
N ALA A 13 7.82 -39.56 10.76
CA ALA A 13 7.27 -39.39 9.41
C ALA A 13 6.11 -38.37 9.36
N PHE A 14 5.29 -38.33 10.42
CA PHE A 14 4.24 -37.33 10.55
C PHE A 14 4.82 -35.93 10.76
N LEU A 15 5.82 -35.77 11.63
CA LEU A 15 6.51 -34.49 11.84
C LEU A 15 7.18 -33.99 10.56
N ASP A 16 7.81 -34.88 9.80
CA ASP A 16 8.45 -34.54 8.52
C ASP A 16 7.42 -34.05 7.49
N LYS A 17 6.25 -34.71 7.42
CA LYS A 17 5.14 -34.26 6.58
C LYS A 17 4.64 -32.88 6.99
N VAL A 18 4.38 -32.66 8.27
CA VAL A 18 3.91 -31.36 8.78
C VAL A 18 4.94 -30.26 8.52
N ASN A 19 6.23 -30.56 8.71
CA ASN A 19 7.31 -29.62 8.41
C ASN A 19 7.34 -29.24 6.93
N LYS A 20 7.13 -30.20 6.04
CA LYS A 20 7.03 -29.94 4.59
C LYS A 20 5.83 -29.04 4.27
N ASP A 21 4.66 -29.35 4.82
CA ASP A 21 3.45 -28.55 4.61
C ASP A 21 3.63 -27.11 5.10
N ILE A 22 4.30 -26.92 6.25
CA ILE A 22 4.65 -25.60 6.78
C ILE A 22 5.63 -24.87 5.85
N ALA A 23 6.65 -25.54 5.33
CA ALA A 23 7.62 -24.93 4.41
C ALA A 23 6.95 -24.48 3.10
N ASP A 24 6.07 -25.31 2.55
CA ASP A 24 5.29 -24.99 1.36
C ASP A 24 4.36 -23.80 1.61
N LEU A 25 3.69 -23.77 2.78
CA LEU A 25 2.81 -22.67 3.15
C LEU A 25 3.59 -21.35 3.31
N LYS A 26 4.76 -21.37 3.95
CA LYS A 26 5.63 -20.19 4.10
C LYS A 26 6.06 -19.65 2.74
N THR A 27 6.41 -20.53 1.81
CA THR A 27 6.81 -20.16 0.45
C THR A 27 5.65 -19.49 -0.30
N LYS A 28 4.46 -20.10 -0.26
CA LYS A 28 3.24 -19.52 -0.86
C LYS A 28 2.90 -18.16 -0.24
N HIS A 29 2.97 -18.05 1.08
CA HIS A 29 2.70 -16.79 1.78
C HIS A 29 3.65 -15.68 1.35
N SER A 30 4.96 -15.97 1.26
CA SER A 30 5.95 -15.00 0.77
C SER A 30 5.64 -14.53 -0.65
N SER A 31 5.30 -15.46 -1.55
CA SER A 31 4.88 -15.13 -2.92
C SER A 31 3.61 -14.27 -2.94
N SER A 32 2.61 -14.58 -2.12
CA SER A 32 1.36 -13.81 -2.04
C SER A 32 1.61 -12.39 -1.54
N ILE A 33 2.48 -12.19 -0.54
CA ILE A 33 2.85 -10.85 -0.07
C ILE A 33 3.50 -10.05 -1.19
N ALA A 34 4.43 -10.64 -1.94
CA ALA A 34 5.07 -9.97 -3.06
C ALA A 34 4.04 -9.51 -4.11
N GLN A 35 3.09 -10.39 -4.46
CA GLN A 35 2.00 -10.07 -5.39
C GLN A 35 1.08 -8.96 -4.85
N ILE A 36 0.72 -8.99 -3.56
CA ILE A 36 -0.10 -7.95 -2.94
C ILE A 36 0.61 -6.59 -3.02
N THR A 37 1.91 -6.54 -2.75
CA THR A 37 2.70 -5.32 -2.84
C THR A 37 2.74 -4.77 -4.25
N GLU A 38 2.96 -5.63 -5.25
CA GLU A 38 2.94 -5.24 -6.66
C GLU A 38 1.56 -4.69 -7.08
N LEU A 39 0.48 -5.36 -6.69
CA LEU A 39 -0.88 -4.93 -7.00
C LEU A 39 -1.22 -3.59 -6.35
N LYS A 40 -0.80 -3.37 -5.09
CA LYS A 40 -0.98 -2.07 -4.42
C LYS A 40 -0.25 -0.96 -5.15
N GLN A 41 0.96 -1.21 -5.63
CA GLN A 41 1.73 -0.22 -6.40
C GLN A 41 1.05 0.12 -7.73
N LYS A 42 0.61 -0.91 -8.48
CA LYS A 42 -0.14 -0.71 -9.74
C LYS A 42 -1.46 0.03 -9.52
N PHE A 43 -2.15 -0.28 -8.44
CA PHE A 43 -3.40 0.40 -8.07
C PHE A 43 -3.17 1.89 -7.82
N LEU A 44 -2.14 2.24 -7.03
CA LEU A 44 -1.79 3.63 -6.76
C LEU A 44 -1.42 4.39 -8.05
N GLU A 45 -0.63 3.78 -8.93
CA GLU A 45 -0.30 4.35 -10.23
C GLU A 45 -1.56 4.63 -11.07
N MET A 46 -2.48 3.66 -11.10
CA MET A 46 -3.74 3.78 -11.84
C MET A 46 -4.64 4.87 -11.25
N GLN A 47 -4.76 4.97 -9.93
CA GLN A 47 -5.49 6.05 -9.25
C GLN A 47 -4.94 7.43 -9.67
N HIS A 48 -3.62 7.61 -9.68
CA HIS A 48 -3.00 8.85 -10.13
C HIS A 48 -3.24 9.15 -11.62
N ARG A 49 -3.26 8.12 -12.47
CA ARG A 49 -3.57 8.28 -13.90
C ARG A 49 -5.02 8.70 -14.11
N ILE A 50 -5.95 8.04 -13.43
CA ILE A 50 -7.38 8.37 -13.50
C ILE A 50 -7.61 9.81 -13.03
N LEU A 51 -7.04 10.21 -11.90
CA LEU A 51 -7.16 11.58 -11.40
C LEU A 51 -6.65 12.61 -12.43
N ARG A 52 -5.50 12.36 -13.06
CA ARG A 52 -4.97 13.25 -14.11
C ARG A 52 -5.89 13.36 -15.32
N VAL A 53 -6.50 12.25 -15.75
CA VAL A 53 -7.45 12.25 -16.86
C VAL A 53 -8.71 13.04 -16.48
N LEU A 54 -9.26 12.81 -15.30
CA LEU A 54 -10.45 13.52 -14.81
C LEU A 54 -10.20 15.03 -14.74
N VAL A 55 -9.07 15.46 -14.19
CA VAL A 55 -8.71 16.89 -14.13
C VAL A 55 -8.64 17.50 -15.53
N LYS A 56 -7.93 16.86 -16.46
CA LYS A 56 -7.83 17.36 -17.84
C LYS A 56 -9.20 17.43 -18.52
N GLN A 57 -10.04 16.41 -18.33
CA GLN A 57 -11.36 16.35 -18.92
C GLN A 57 -12.28 17.45 -18.35
N GLU A 58 -12.31 17.63 -17.03
CA GLU A 58 -13.08 18.68 -16.38
C GLU A 58 -12.63 20.07 -16.81
N SER A 59 -11.32 20.33 -16.79
CA SER A 59 -10.76 21.61 -17.25
C SER A 59 -11.13 21.89 -18.70
N THR A 60 -10.97 20.91 -19.60
CA THR A 60 -11.26 21.07 -21.03
C THR A 60 -12.75 21.33 -21.27
N ARG A 61 -13.63 20.57 -20.60
CA ARG A 61 -15.09 20.71 -20.76
C ARG A 61 -15.60 22.06 -20.23
N LYS A 62 -14.97 22.59 -19.18
CA LYS A 62 -15.39 23.84 -18.54
C LYS A 62 -14.65 25.08 -19.05
N LEU A 63 -13.82 24.95 -20.09
CA LEU A 63 -13.20 26.11 -20.73
C LEU A 63 -14.27 27.11 -21.17
N GLY A 64 -14.11 28.37 -20.75
CA GLY A 64 -15.04 29.45 -21.08
C GLY A 64 -16.33 29.48 -20.25
N ILE A 65 -16.51 28.55 -19.31
CA ILE A 65 -17.59 28.60 -18.32
C ILE A 65 -17.11 29.42 -17.11
N ALA A 66 -17.97 30.26 -16.56
CA ALA A 66 -17.67 30.99 -15.32
C ALA A 66 -17.43 30.02 -14.16
N ILE A 67 -16.50 30.40 -13.26
CA ILE A 67 -16.17 29.62 -12.06
C ILE A 67 -17.42 29.45 -11.21
N GLN A 68 -17.70 28.20 -10.84
CA GLN A 68 -18.86 27.86 -10.02
C GLN A 68 -18.53 27.97 -8.52
N PRO A 69 -19.53 28.24 -7.65
CA PRO A 69 -19.32 28.32 -6.19
C PRO A 69 -18.64 27.08 -5.59
N GLU A 70 -18.93 25.89 -6.11
CA GLU A 70 -18.34 24.64 -5.64
C GLU A 70 -16.84 24.54 -5.98
N GLU A 71 -16.43 25.11 -7.12
CA GLU A 71 -15.03 25.15 -7.53
C GLU A 71 -14.22 26.11 -6.66
N GLU A 72 -14.83 27.23 -6.28
CA GLU A 72 -14.25 28.18 -5.34
C GLU A 72 -14.06 27.55 -3.94
N LEU A 73 -15.07 26.82 -3.45
CA LEU A 73 -14.96 26.07 -2.20
C LEU A 73 -13.83 25.02 -2.27
N LEU A 74 -13.72 24.31 -3.38
CA LEU A 74 -12.68 23.31 -3.59
C LEU A 74 -11.28 23.96 -3.65
N ARG A 75 -11.16 25.11 -4.32
CA ARG A 75 -9.92 25.91 -4.34
C ARG A 75 -9.48 26.29 -2.94
N GLY A 76 -10.38 26.84 -2.12
CA GLY A 76 -10.06 27.20 -0.73
C GLY A 76 -9.57 26.03 0.10
N ARG A 77 -10.15 24.82 -0.09
CA ARG A 77 -9.66 23.59 0.56
C ARG A 77 -8.25 23.21 0.12
N PHE A 78 -7.95 23.32 -1.18
CA PHE A 78 -6.61 23.04 -1.69
C PHE A 78 -5.57 24.04 -1.19
N GLU A 79 -5.91 25.32 -1.11
CA GLU A 79 -5.03 26.35 -0.54
C GLU A 79 -4.75 26.09 0.95
N MET A 80 -5.77 25.74 1.73
CA MET A 80 -5.59 25.33 3.13
C MET A 80 -4.66 24.12 3.26
N MET A 81 -4.85 23.08 2.44
CA MET A 81 -3.97 21.90 2.46
C MET A 81 -2.53 22.25 2.05
N HIS A 82 -2.38 23.09 1.03
CA HIS A 82 -1.07 23.52 0.53
C HIS A 82 -0.30 24.32 1.59
N THR A 83 -0.98 25.23 2.29
CA THR A 83 -0.38 26.02 3.37
C THR A 83 0.01 25.15 4.58
N GLN A 84 -0.79 24.13 4.92
CA GLN A 84 -0.45 23.17 5.98
C GLN A 84 0.79 22.34 5.63
N LEU A 85 0.84 21.78 4.42
CA LEU A 85 1.98 20.98 3.94
C LEU A 85 3.26 21.82 3.84
N ASN A 86 3.15 23.04 3.34
CA ASN A 86 4.28 23.94 3.14
C ASN A 86 4.65 24.76 4.37
N ASN A 87 3.99 24.58 5.51
CA ASN A 87 4.40 25.21 6.75
C ASN A 87 5.77 24.64 7.18
N PRO A 88 6.86 25.41 7.04
CA PRO A 88 8.22 24.88 7.21
C PRO A 88 8.47 24.35 8.62
N LYS A 89 7.73 24.85 9.61
CA LYS A 89 7.95 24.56 11.03
C LYS A 89 7.51 23.16 11.46
N GLN A 90 6.58 22.52 10.75
CA GLN A 90 6.08 21.18 11.10
C GLN A 90 6.70 20.08 10.25
N PHE A 91 6.73 20.22 8.92
CA PHE A 91 7.22 19.16 8.05
C PHE A 91 8.75 19.07 8.01
N LYS A 92 9.48 20.18 7.86
CA LYS A 92 10.95 20.13 7.81
C LYS A 92 11.55 19.68 9.14
N VAL A 93 11.03 20.19 10.26
CA VAL A 93 11.49 19.81 11.60
C VAL A 93 11.22 18.33 11.87
N SER A 94 10.03 17.81 11.53
CA SER A 94 9.70 16.40 11.72
C SER A 94 10.46 15.45 10.78
N MET A 95 10.74 15.87 9.53
CA MET A 95 11.54 15.06 8.61
C MET A 95 13.01 15.02 9.03
N ILE A 96 13.56 16.16 9.45
CA ILE A 96 14.92 16.25 9.97
C ILE A 96 15.04 15.39 11.24
N SER A 97 14.09 15.49 12.18
CA SER A 97 14.12 14.67 13.39
C SER A 97 13.97 13.16 13.13
N MET A 98 13.30 12.74 12.05
CA MET A 98 13.22 11.33 11.65
C MET A 98 14.45 10.83 10.90
N LEU A 99 15.22 11.72 10.29
CA LEU A 99 16.46 11.38 9.58
C LEU A 99 17.68 11.42 10.52
N ASP A 100 17.60 12.19 11.61
CA ASP A 100 18.65 12.34 12.62
C ASP A 100 18.57 11.29 13.76
N LEU A 101 17.63 10.33 13.68
CA LEU A 101 17.48 9.16 14.57
C LEU A 101 17.76 7.86 13.79
#